data_AF-A0A812NA99-F1
#
_entry.id   AF-A0A812NA99-F1
#
_cell.length_a   1.000
_cell.length_b   1.000
_cell.length_c   1.000
_cell.angle_alpha   90.00
_cell.angle_beta   90.00
_cell.angle_gamma   90.00
#
_symmetry.space_group_name_H-M   'P 1'
#
loop_
_entity.id
_entity.type
_entity.pdbx_description
1 polymer ?
#
loop_
_entity_poly.entity_id
_entity_poly.type
_entity_poly.pdbx_seq_one_letter_code
_entity_poly.pdbx_strand_id
1 'polypeptide(L)'
;EVYDDLVASEGLPVDIWNVDYAQAALQRLRGIAEGRVMNWAVADLTQLSEEDFPTATFDLVLDKGTMDALFCAGPASVAAAAREMHRILRPGGRMIMVSGVPPAKDVLEAFEGRWTVLADGSPFIMDDGEATINLRAHFYVFERPESAAEGSS
;
A
#
# COMPACT_ATOMS: atom_id res chain seq x y z
N GLU A 1 23.75 11.85 -0.67
CA GLU A 1 23.98 10.40 -0.76
C GLU A 1 22.63 9.75 -0.96
N VAL A 2 22.49 8.91 -1.99
CA VAL A 2 21.28 8.10 -2.19
C VAL A 2 21.40 6.95 -1.20
N TYR A 3 20.47 6.84 -0.25
CA TYR A 3 20.44 5.73 0.70
C TYR A 3 20.26 4.44 -0.10
N ASP A 4 21.32 3.63 -0.19
CA ASP A 4 21.43 2.74 -1.35
C ASP A 4 20.63 1.44 -1.26
N ASP A 5 20.23 0.94 -0.08
CA ASP A 5 19.41 -0.27 -0.03
C ASP A 5 18.29 -0.19 1.02
N LEU A 6 17.05 -0.43 0.57
CA LEU A 6 15.97 -0.86 1.44
C LEU A 6 16.31 -2.29 1.89
N VAL A 7 16.84 -2.41 3.11
CA VAL A 7 17.09 -3.68 3.77
C VAL A 7 16.05 -3.91 4.85
N ALA A 8 15.58 -5.15 4.98
CA ALA A 8 14.78 -5.55 6.13
C ALA A 8 15.59 -5.36 7.43
N SER A 9 14.93 -5.37 8.58
CA SER A 9 15.60 -5.23 9.89
C SER A 9 16.74 -6.24 10.11
N GLU A 10 16.64 -7.41 9.48
CA GLU A 10 17.62 -8.49 9.51
C GLU A 10 18.80 -8.31 8.53
N GLY A 11 18.87 -7.17 7.82
CA GLY A 11 19.90 -6.92 6.80
C GLY A 11 19.72 -7.70 5.51
N LEU A 12 18.56 -8.35 5.32
CA LEU A 12 18.21 -9.05 4.08
C LEU A 12 17.67 -8.08 3.03
N PRO A 13 17.91 -8.32 1.73
CA PRO A 13 17.26 -7.57 0.66
C PRO A 13 15.73 -7.68 0.77
N VAL A 14 15.03 -6.57 0.60
CA VAL A 14 13.57 -6.55 0.54
C VAL A 14 13.13 -7.06 -0.84
N ASP A 15 12.20 -8.03 -0.87
CA ASP A 15 11.57 -8.47 -2.12
C ASP A 15 10.47 -7.46 -2.51
N ILE A 16 10.75 -6.62 -3.52
CA ILE A 16 9.87 -5.52 -3.92
C ILE A 16 9.13 -5.89 -5.21
N TRP A 17 7.80 -5.84 -5.15
CA TRP A 17 6.90 -6.01 -6.29
C TRP A 17 6.25 -4.69 -6.67
N ASN A 18 6.57 -4.18 -7.86
CA ASN A 18 6.00 -2.95 -8.41
C ASN A 18 4.85 -3.30 -9.37
N VAL A 19 3.66 -2.76 -9.11
CA VAL A 19 2.43 -3.12 -9.81
C VAL A 19 1.70 -1.87 -10.28
N ASP A 20 1.28 -1.86 -11.54
CA ASP A 20 0.46 -0.79 -12.12
C ASP A 20 -0.32 -1.35 -13.33
N TYR A 21 -1.55 -0.91 -13.56
CA TYR A 21 -2.30 -1.33 -14.76
C TYR A 21 -1.72 -0.69 -16.04
N ALA A 22 -1.02 0.43 -15.91
CA ALA A 22 -0.44 1.17 -17.00
C ALA A 22 0.97 0.65 -17.31
N GLN A 23 1.09 -0.19 -18.34
CA GLN A 23 2.38 -0.71 -18.80
C GLN A 23 3.43 0.39 -19.07
N ALA A 24 3.02 1.55 -19.59
CA ALA A 24 3.90 2.68 -19.85
C ALA A 24 4.50 3.28 -18.56
N ALA A 25 3.74 3.28 -17.45
CA ALA A 25 4.24 3.74 -16.15
C ALA A 25 5.35 2.82 -15.63
N LEU A 26 5.14 1.51 -15.70
CA LEU A 26 6.14 0.52 -15.29
C LEU A 26 7.40 0.57 -16.15
N GLN A 27 7.28 0.78 -17.47
CA GLN A 27 8.45 0.94 -18.34
C GLN A 27 9.30 2.15 -17.94
N ARG A 28 8.65 3.29 -17.62
CA ARG A 28 9.34 4.48 -17.13
C ARG A 28 10.03 4.23 -15.79
N LEU A 29 9.34 3.60 -14.84
CA LEU A 29 9.88 3.33 -13.50
C LEU A 29 11.05 2.33 -13.55
N ARG A 30 10.99 1.31 -14.40
CA ARG A 30 12.11 0.38 -14.64
C ARG A 30 13.37 1.09 -15.12
N GLY A 31 13.23 2.10 -15.99
CA GLY A 31 14.37 2.91 -16.43
C GLY A 31 14.98 3.76 -15.32
N ILE A 32 14.17 4.26 -14.38
CA ILE A 32 14.65 5.02 -13.21
C ILE A 32 15.30 4.08 -12.19
N ALA A 33 14.78 2.87 -12.05
CA ALA A 33 15.25 1.84 -11.14
C ALA A 33 16.41 1.00 -11.69
N GLU A 34 17.07 1.46 -12.75
CA GLU A 34 18.19 0.75 -13.38
C GLU A 34 19.25 0.35 -12.33
N GLY A 35 19.69 -0.91 -12.39
CA GLY A 35 20.64 -1.48 -11.43
C GLY A 35 20.02 -2.07 -10.14
N ARG A 36 18.71 -1.89 -9.91
CA ARG A 36 18.00 -2.50 -8.76
C ARG A 36 17.30 -3.79 -9.18
N VAL A 37 17.44 -4.84 -8.36
CA VAL A 37 16.72 -6.12 -8.54
C VAL A 37 15.34 -6.01 -7.89
N MET A 38 14.29 -5.92 -8.70
CA MET A 38 12.90 -5.83 -8.26
C MET A 38 11.98 -6.58 -9.21
N ASN A 39 10.81 -6.98 -8.72
CA ASN A 39 9.74 -7.59 -9.50
C ASN A 39 8.77 -6.52 -10.01
N TRP A 40 8.15 -6.82 -11.15
CA TRP A 40 7.33 -5.85 -11.89
C TRP A 40 6.20 -6.54 -12.63
N ALA A 41 4.95 -6.16 -12.36
CA ALA A 41 3.78 -6.80 -12.95
C ALA A 41 2.77 -5.75 -13.46
N VAL A 42 2.27 -5.94 -14.68
CA VAL A 42 1.14 -5.16 -15.19
C VAL A 42 -0.14 -5.79 -14.66
N ALA A 43 -0.81 -5.16 -13.69
CA ALA A 43 -2.03 -5.70 -13.11
C ALA A 43 -2.94 -4.58 -12.57
N ASP A 44 -4.24 -4.86 -12.54
CA ASP A 44 -5.26 -3.99 -11.95
C ASP A 44 -5.48 -4.37 -10.48
N LEU A 45 -5.21 -3.44 -9.56
CA LEU A 45 -5.38 -3.66 -8.11
C LEU A 45 -6.82 -4.05 -7.72
N THR A 46 -7.81 -3.73 -8.53
CA THR A 46 -9.20 -4.10 -8.27
C THR A 46 -9.50 -5.57 -8.61
N GLN A 47 -8.59 -6.23 -9.33
CA GLN A 47 -8.76 -7.59 -9.83
C GLN A 47 -7.39 -8.27 -10.09
N LEU A 48 -6.63 -8.52 -9.02
CA LEU A 48 -5.36 -9.24 -9.15
C LEU A 48 -5.61 -10.73 -9.41
N SER A 49 -4.72 -11.36 -10.18
CA SER A 49 -4.78 -12.80 -10.44
C SER A 49 -4.27 -13.56 -9.20
N GLU A 50 -4.87 -14.72 -8.90
CA GLU A 50 -4.37 -15.60 -7.82
C GLU A 50 -3.03 -16.25 -8.21
N GLU A 51 -2.75 -16.40 -9.51
CA GLU A 51 -1.50 -16.94 -10.03
C GLU A 51 -0.32 -16.02 -9.77
N ASP A 52 -0.45 -14.72 -10.07
CA ASP A 52 0.64 -13.76 -9.89
C ASP A 52 0.67 -13.17 -8.47
N PHE A 53 -0.50 -13.07 -7.82
CA PHE A 53 -0.65 -12.49 -6.48
C PHE A 53 -1.44 -13.43 -5.57
N PRO A 54 -0.82 -14.49 -5.04
CA PRO A 54 -1.51 -15.43 -4.18
C PRO A 54 -1.95 -14.81 -2.86
N THR A 55 -2.96 -15.42 -2.25
CA THR A 55 -3.46 -15.04 -0.92
C THR A 55 -2.36 -15.11 0.15
N ALA A 56 -2.31 -14.12 1.05
CA ALA A 56 -1.43 -14.07 2.22
C ALA A 56 0.08 -14.17 1.90
N THR A 57 0.51 -13.49 0.83
CA THR A 57 1.88 -13.53 0.30
C THR A 57 2.74 -12.35 0.77
N PHE A 58 2.16 -11.16 0.89
CA PHE A 58 2.92 -9.93 1.15
C PHE A 58 2.87 -9.52 2.62
N ASP A 59 3.98 -8.98 3.11
CA ASP A 59 4.07 -8.43 4.47
C ASP A 59 3.59 -6.97 4.53
N LEU A 60 3.78 -6.25 3.43
CA LEU A 60 3.57 -4.81 3.33
C LEU A 60 3.05 -4.42 1.94
N VAL A 61 2.06 -3.54 1.90
CA VAL A 61 1.63 -2.80 0.71
C VAL A 61 2.02 -1.34 0.87
N LEU A 62 2.63 -0.76 -0.15
CA LEU A 62 2.91 0.68 -0.24
C LEU A 62 2.01 1.28 -1.30
N ASP A 63 1.12 2.18 -0.89
CA ASP A 63 0.31 2.98 -1.79
C ASP A 63 0.75 4.45 -1.78
N LYS A 64 0.99 4.99 -2.98
CA LYS A 64 1.19 6.42 -3.21
C LYS A 64 0.25 6.91 -4.30
N GLY A 65 -0.97 7.26 -3.90
CA GLY A 65 -1.97 7.89 -4.75
C GLY A 65 -2.75 6.95 -5.68
N THR A 66 -2.52 5.63 -5.62
CA THR A 66 -3.41 4.67 -6.30
C THR A 66 -4.78 4.71 -5.64
N MET A 67 -4.84 4.80 -4.30
CA MET A 67 -6.12 4.98 -3.60
C MET A 67 -6.78 6.32 -3.92
N ASP A 68 -6.03 7.38 -4.25
CA ASP A 68 -6.61 8.64 -4.74
C ASP A 68 -7.35 8.41 -6.06
N ALA A 69 -6.72 7.72 -7.01
CA ALA A 69 -7.30 7.42 -8.31
C ALA A 69 -8.54 6.51 -8.19
N LEU A 70 -8.47 5.47 -7.37
CA LEU A 70 -9.58 4.55 -7.13
C LEU A 70 -10.75 5.22 -6.42
N PHE A 71 -10.48 6.11 -5.46
CA PHE A 71 -11.52 6.89 -4.80
C PHE A 71 -12.24 7.81 -5.79
N CYS A 72 -11.50 8.43 -6.72
CA CYS A 72 -12.10 9.21 -7.81
C CYS A 72 -12.94 8.34 -8.77
N ALA A 73 -12.55 7.08 -8.99
CA ALA A 73 -13.28 6.14 -9.84
C ALA A 73 -14.59 5.65 -9.18
N GLY A 74 -14.66 5.68 -7.85
CA GLY A 74 -15.89 5.50 -7.08
C GLY A 74 -15.85 4.32 -6.09
N PRO A 75 -16.90 4.17 -5.25
CA PRO A 75 -16.88 3.26 -4.11
C PRO A 75 -16.65 1.79 -4.47
N ALA A 76 -17.15 1.34 -5.63
CA ALA A 76 -16.96 -0.03 -6.09
C ALA A 76 -15.48 -0.37 -6.36
N SER A 77 -14.72 0.59 -6.92
CA SER A 77 -13.29 0.43 -7.17
C SER A 77 -12.48 0.39 -5.87
N VAL A 78 -12.82 1.25 -4.91
CA VAL A 78 -12.19 1.26 -3.58
C VAL A 78 -12.46 -0.07 -2.86
N ALA A 79 -13.70 -0.55 -2.85
CA ALA A 79 -14.06 -1.83 -2.22
C ALA A 79 -13.38 -3.03 -2.89
N ALA A 80 -13.27 -3.03 -4.22
CA ALA A 80 -12.57 -4.08 -4.95
C ALA A 80 -11.07 -4.11 -4.63
N ALA A 81 -10.42 -2.95 -4.61
CA ALA A 81 -9.01 -2.83 -4.23
C ALA A 81 -8.77 -3.20 -2.76
N ALA A 82 -9.65 -2.79 -1.84
CA ALA A 82 -9.58 -3.17 -0.43
C ALA A 82 -9.66 -4.69 -0.25
N ARG A 83 -10.54 -5.37 -1.00
CA ARG A 83 -10.65 -6.84 -0.98
C ARG A 83 -9.36 -7.50 -1.45
N GLU A 84 -8.78 -7.04 -2.56
CA GLU A 84 -7.53 -7.60 -3.08
C GLU A 84 -6.35 -7.35 -2.15
N MET A 85 -6.20 -6.13 -1.63
CA MET A 85 -5.16 -5.82 -0.64
C MET A 85 -5.29 -6.67 0.63
N HIS A 86 -6.52 -6.87 1.11
CA HIS A 86 -6.77 -7.78 2.23
C HIS A 86 -6.41 -9.23 1.89
N ARG A 87 -6.72 -9.70 0.68
CA ARG A 87 -6.42 -11.06 0.24
C ARG A 87 -4.92 -11.31 0.18
N ILE A 88 -4.16 -10.43 -0.48
CA ILE A 88 -2.74 -10.65 -0.77
C ILE A 88 -1.81 -10.42 0.43
N LEU A 89 -2.17 -9.55 1.37
CA LEU A 89 -1.37 -9.32 2.59
C LEU A 89 -1.51 -10.51 3.53
N ARG A 90 -0.47 -10.96 4.20
CA ARG A 90 -0.61 -11.95 5.28
C ARG A 90 -1.42 -11.38 6.46
N PRO A 91 -2.00 -12.22 7.34
CA PRO A 91 -2.47 -11.76 8.65
C PRO A 91 -1.39 -10.97 9.41
N GLY A 92 -1.77 -9.86 10.05
CA GLY A 92 -0.80 -8.92 10.65
C GLY A 92 0.00 -8.09 9.64
N GLY A 93 -0.22 -8.29 8.34
CA GLY A 93 0.38 -7.50 7.26
C GLY A 93 -0.12 -6.06 7.27
N ARG A 94 0.67 -5.14 6.71
CA ARG A 94 0.42 -3.71 6.81
C ARG A 94 0.24 -3.04 5.46
N MET A 95 -0.47 -1.91 5.47
CA MET A 95 -0.51 -1.00 4.34
C MET A 95 -0.01 0.38 4.79
N ILE A 96 0.96 0.94 4.08
CA ILE A 96 1.33 2.34 4.21
C ILE A 96 0.70 3.08 3.04
N MET A 97 -0.16 4.04 3.35
CA MET A 97 -0.86 4.84 2.35
C MET A 97 -0.45 6.29 2.47
N VAL A 98 -0.08 6.90 1.34
CA VAL A 98 0.20 8.33 1.27
C VAL A 98 -0.69 8.98 0.22
N SER A 99 -1.73 9.66 0.65
CA SER A 99 -2.91 9.98 -0.17
C SER A 99 -3.40 11.41 0.06
N GLY A 100 -3.79 12.12 -1.00
CA GLY A 100 -4.35 13.47 -0.93
C GLY A 100 -5.88 13.54 -0.92
N VAL A 101 -6.57 12.41 -1.11
CA VAL A 101 -8.01 12.38 -1.42
C VAL A 101 -8.83 11.65 -0.36
N PRO A 102 -8.81 10.30 -0.24
CA PRO A 102 -9.59 9.61 0.78
C PRO A 102 -9.08 9.88 2.20
N PRO A 103 -9.96 10.27 3.15
CA PRO A 103 -9.65 10.22 4.56
C PRO A 103 -9.57 8.76 5.03
N ALA A 104 -8.80 8.48 6.10
CA ALA A 104 -8.62 7.12 6.60
C ALA A 104 -9.94 6.40 6.92
N LYS A 105 -10.96 7.13 7.40
CA LYS A 105 -12.28 6.54 7.72
C LYS A 105 -12.93 5.84 6.52
N ASP A 106 -12.85 6.43 5.33
CA ASP A 106 -13.51 5.89 4.13
C ASP A 106 -12.75 4.65 3.64
N VAL A 107 -11.43 4.65 3.80
CA VAL A 107 -10.58 3.49 3.54
C VAL A 107 -10.88 2.35 4.51
N LEU A 108 -11.04 2.64 5.81
CA LEU A 108 -11.43 1.65 6.82
C LEU A 108 -12.81 1.04 6.54
N GLU A 109 -13.78 1.86 6.09
CA GLU A 109 -15.10 1.38 5.67
C GLU A 109 -14.99 0.41 4.48
N ALA A 110 -14.11 0.68 3.51
CA ALA A 110 -13.86 -0.23 2.39
C ALA A 110 -13.24 -1.57 2.80
N PHE A 111 -12.47 -1.59 3.90
CA PHE A 111 -12.00 -2.81 4.55
C PHE A 111 -13.05 -3.44 5.48
N GLU A 112 -14.31 -2.99 5.41
CA GLU A 112 -15.45 -3.46 6.21
C GLU A 112 -15.21 -3.31 7.72
N GLY A 113 -14.45 -2.29 8.12
CA GLY A 113 -14.09 -2.03 9.52
C GLY A 113 -13.21 -3.11 10.16
N ARG A 114 -12.69 -4.06 9.37
CA ARG A 114 -11.82 -5.13 9.89
C ARG A 114 -10.45 -4.59 10.26
N TRP A 115 -9.94 -3.59 9.56
CA TRP A 115 -8.60 -3.05 9.76
C TRP A 115 -8.57 -1.92 10.79
N THR A 116 -7.37 -1.63 11.28
CA THR A 116 -7.12 -0.51 12.20
C THR A 116 -6.04 0.42 11.68
N VAL A 117 -6.13 1.71 12.02
CA VAL A 117 -5.03 2.67 11.83
C VAL A 117 -4.06 2.50 13.00
N LEU A 118 -2.81 2.15 12.69
CA LEU A 118 -1.72 2.08 13.65
C LEU A 118 -1.05 3.43 13.87
N ALA A 119 -0.94 4.24 12.81
CA ALA A 119 -0.31 5.54 12.86
C ALA A 119 -0.96 6.51 11.86
N ASP A 120 -1.12 7.76 12.29
CA ASP A 120 -1.48 8.91 11.45
C ASP A 120 -0.33 9.93 11.50
N GLY A 121 0.43 9.99 10.40
CA GLY A 121 1.54 10.94 10.21
C GLY A 121 1.11 12.25 9.53
N SER A 122 -0.18 12.47 9.30
CA SER A 122 -0.70 13.69 8.68
C SER A 122 -0.40 15.00 9.44
N PRO A 123 -0.33 15.05 10.79
CA PRO A 123 -0.20 16.31 11.52
C PRO A 123 1.24 16.84 11.71
N PHE A 124 2.23 16.48 10.87
CA PHE A 124 3.60 16.98 11.08
C PHE A 124 3.81 18.40 10.51
N ILE A 125 3.73 19.39 11.39
CA ILE A 125 4.15 20.79 11.14
C ILE A 125 5.40 21.05 11.99
N MET A 126 6.50 21.54 11.40
CA MET A 126 7.71 21.84 12.17
C MET A 126 7.57 23.16 12.95
N ASP A 127 8.37 23.31 14.00
CA ASP A 127 8.36 24.48 14.91
C ASP A 127 8.69 25.81 14.22
N ASP A 128 9.30 25.78 13.03
CA ASP A 128 9.63 26.95 12.20
C ASP A 128 8.49 27.36 11.24
N GLY A 129 7.35 26.66 11.28
CA GLY A 129 6.22 26.90 10.39
C GLY A 129 6.38 26.29 8.99
N GLU A 130 7.49 25.58 8.72
CA GLU A 130 7.64 24.78 7.52
C GLU A 130 7.11 23.36 7.74
N ALA A 131 6.32 22.85 6.80
CA ALA A 131 5.93 21.45 6.77
C ALA A 131 7.00 20.65 6.01
N THR A 132 7.81 19.85 6.71
CA THR A 132 8.60 18.82 6.02
C THR A 132 7.67 17.66 5.64
N ILE A 133 7.73 17.30 4.34
CA ILE A 133 6.68 16.71 3.49
C ILE A 133 5.34 17.47 3.48
N ASN A 134 5.35 18.70 2.97
CA ASN A 134 4.17 19.34 2.38
C ASN A 134 3.68 18.56 1.13
N LEU A 135 3.02 17.42 1.33
CA LEU A 135 2.41 16.67 0.24
C LEU A 135 0.96 17.11 -0.04
N ARG A 136 0.38 18.00 0.78
CA ARG A 136 -1.09 18.17 0.88
C ARG A 136 -1.78 16.80 0.92
N ALA A 137 -1.14 15.83 1.58
CA ALA A 137 -1.52 14.44 1.60
C ALA A 137 -1.41 13.92 3.02
N HIS A 138 -2.31 13.01 3.34
CA HIS A 138 -2.30 12.20 4.53
C HIS A 138 -1.28 11.06 4.42
N PHE A 139 -0.73 10.67 5.57
CA PHE A 139 0.17 9.50 5.71
C PHE A 139 -0.40 8.58 6.77
N TYR A 140 -0.77 7.36 6.41
CA TYR A 140 -1.36 6.39 7.32
C TYR A 140 -0.65 5.04 7.25
N VAL A 141 -0.59 4.37 8.39
CA VAL A 141 -0.23 2.95 8.48
C VAL A 141 -1.45 2.19 8.98
N PHE A 142 -1.94 1.24 8.17
CA PHE A 142 -3.04 0.35 8.50
C PHE A 142 -2.53 -1.07 8.73
N GLU A 143 -3.22 -1.84 9.57
CA GLU A 143 -2.92 -3.24 9.83
C GLU A 143 -4.11 -4.14 9.52
N ARG A 144 -3.84 -5.21 8.76
CA ARG A 144 -4.76 -6.33 8.57
C ARG A 144 -4.80 -7.12 9.88
N PRO A 145 -5.99 -7.47 10.42
CA PRO A 145 -6.07 -8.32 11.60
C PRO A 145 -5.30 -9.62 11.45
N GLU A 146 -4.73 -10.08 12.56
CA GLU A 146 -4.39 -11.50 12.71
C GLU A 146 -5.63 -12.34 12.41
N SER A 147 -5.46 -13.50 11.77
CA SER A 147 -6.58 -14.42 11.57
C SER A 147 -7.14 -14.71 12.96
N ALA A 148 -8.43 -14.44 13.19
CA ALA A 148 -9.09 -14.95 14.37
C ALA A 148 -8.81 -16.45 14.40
N ALA A 149 -8.21 -16.95 15.49
CA ALA A 149 -8.20 -18.38 15.74
C ALA A 149 -9.65 -18.83 15.55
N GLU A 150 -9.90 -19.68 14.56
CA GLU A 150 -11.24 -20.18 14.29
C GLU A 150 -11.80 -20.67 15.62
N GLY A 151 -12.79 -19.93 16.13
CA GLY A 151 -13.42 -20.24 17.39
C GLY A 151 -14.07 -21.60 17.23
N SER A 152 -13.45 -22.62 17.83
CA SER A 152 -14.05 -23.90 18.16
C SER A 152 -15.49 -23.64 18.63
N SER A 153 -16.45 -23.87 17.75
CA SER A 153 -17.88 -23.87 18.02
C SER A 153 -18.46 -25.15 17.45
#